data_AF-A0A519GBS2-F1
#
_entry.id   AF-A0A519GBS2-F1
#
_cell.length_a   1.000
_cell.length_b   1.000
_cell.length_c   1.000
_cell.angle_alpha   90.00
_cell.angle_beta   90.00
_cell.angle_gamma   90.00
#
_symmetry.space_group_name_H-M   'P 1'
#
loop_
_entity.id
_entity.type
_entity.pdbx_description
1 polymer ?
#
loop_
_entity_poly.entity_id
_entity_poly.type
_entity_poly.pdbx_seq_one_letter_code
_entity_poly.pdbx_strand_id
1 'polypeptide(L)'
;MSPTTQALLFALLGAVLGGGVVLAWRISESQTHPTKAVPPGTLPPGVAAVLSVLRSSALVVDASDDVLKASAPAIAMGLVRERRITVRELEDLVQQVRRDGQIRETEVVMQRAPGVPPRYVTARVAPLSSTLVLALVEDRTRERRVESIRRDFVANVSHELKTP
;
A
#
# COMPACT_ATOMS: atom_id res chain seq x y z
N MET A 1 7.25 -59.63 9.18
CA MET A 1 6.99 -58.59 8.16
C MET A 1 8.29 -58.33 7.43
N SER A 2 8.32 -58.29 6.10
CA SER A 2 9.56 -58.07 5.35
C SER A 2 10.08 -56.64 5.54
N PRO A 3 11.42 -56.44 5.57
CA PRO A 3 12.03 -55.13 5.79
C PRO A 3 11.62 -54.10 4.72
N THR A 4 11.31 -54.56 3.51
CA THR A 4 10.76 -53.75 2.41
C THR A 4 9.37 -53.19 2.72
N THR A 5 8.52 -53.96 3.39
CA THR A 5 7.16 -53.52 3.77
C THR A 5 7.22 -52.46 4.87
N GLN A 6 8.17 -52.58 5.82
CA GLN A 6 8.39 -51.56 6.85
C GLN A 6 8.92 -50.25 6.25
N ALA A 7 9.88 -50.33 5.32
CA ALA A 7 10.41 -49.15 4.63
C ALA A 7 9.31 -48.37 3.86
N LEU A 8 8.42 -49.09 3.17
CA LEU A 8 7.30 -48.49 2.47
C LEU A 8 6.29 -47.82 3.43
N LEU A 9 6.01 -48.45 4.56
CA LEU A 9 5.11 -47.88 5.57
C LEU A 9 5.69 -46.58 6.18
N PHE A 10 7.00 -46.56 6.49
CA PHE A 10 7.64 -45.35 7.02
C PHE A 10 7.72 -44.22 5.99
N ALA A 11 7.99 -44.53 4.72
CA ALA A 11 8.00 -43.53 3.65
C ALA A 11 6.62 -42.89 3.43
N LEU A 12 5.56 -43.71 3.44
CA LEU A 12 4.19 -43.23 3.32
C LEU A 12 3.81 -42.33 4.50
N LEU A 13 4.15 -42.75 5.72
CA LEU A 13 3.88 -41.98 6.93
C LEU A 13 4.62 -40.63 6.92
N GLY A 14 5.87 -40.61 6.49
CA GLY A 14 6.67 -39.40 6.35
C GLY A 14 6.09 -38.43 5.32
N ALA A 15 5.63 -38.93 4.18
CA ALA A 15 5.02 -38.11 3.13
C ALA A 15 3.69 -37.48 3.59
N VAL A 16 2.86 -38.23 4.32
CA VAL A 16 1.59 -37.72 4.87
C VAL A 16 1.85 -36.64 5.93
N LEU A 17 2.78 -36.89 6.85
CA LEU A 17 3.12 -35.91 7.89
C LEU A 17 3.77 -34.65 7.30
N GLY A 18 4.73 -34.81 6.39
CA GLY A 18 5.38 -33.69 5.72
C GLY A 18 4.41 -32.86 4.87
N GLY A 19 3.55 -33.52 4.09
CA GLY A 19 2.52 -32.88 3.29
C GLY A 19 1.52 -32.11 4.15
N GLY A 20 1.10 -32.69 5.29
CA GLY A 20 0.21 -32.03 6.24
C GLY A 20 0.82 -30.77 6.84
N VAL A 21 2.09 -30.80 7.23
CA VAL A 21 2.81 -29.64 7.78
C VAL A 21 2.97 -28.53 6.73
N VAL A 22 3.36 -28.87 5.50
CA VAL A 22 3.50 -27.90 4.41
C VAL A 22 2.17 -27.27 4.03
N LEU A 23 1.09 -28.07 3.98
CA LEU A 23 -0.25 -27.57 3.69
C LEU A 23 -0.78 -26.68 4.81
N ALA A 24 -0.58 -27.08 6.07
CA ALA A 24 -0.95 -26.28 7.23
C ALA A 24 -0.18 -24.95 7.27
N TRP A 25 1.11 -24.95 6.94
CA TRP A 25 1.91 -23.73 6.90
C TRP A 25 1.50 -22.80 5.75
N ARG A 26 1.26 -23.33 4.55
CA ARG A 26 0.70 -22.59 3.40
C ARG A 26 -0.64 -21.92 3.71
N ILE A 27 -1.51 -22.60 4.48
CA ILE A 27 -2.80 -22.05 4.91
C ILE A 27 -2.60 -21.04 6.03
N SER A 28 -1.69 -21.30 6.96
CA SER A 28 -1.40 -20.44 8.11
C SER A 28 -0.69 -19.13 7.74
N GLU A 29 0.07 -19.10 6.65
CA GLU A 29 0.74 -17.88 6.17
C GLU A 29 -0.28 -16.81 5.75
N SER A 30 -1.47 -17.24 5.28
CA SER A 30 -2.62 -16.35 5.05
C SER A 30 -3.33 -15.88 6.32
N GLN A 31 -3.00 -16.47 7.48
CA GLN A 31 -3.63 -16.21 8.78
C GLN A 31 -2.62 -15.72 9.82
N THR A 32 -1.70 -14.85 9.42
CA THR A 32 -0.80 -14.15 10.33
C THR A 32 -1.62 -13.31 11.33
N HIS A 33 -1.74 -13.84 12.56
CA HIS A 33 -2.28 -13.27 13.81
C HIS A 33 -3.79 -12.89 13.83
N PRO A 34 -4.66 -13.67 14.51
CA PRO A 34 -6.00 -13.21 14.89
C PRO A 34 -5.85 -12.17 16.00
N THR A 35 -5.61 -10.92 15.60
CA THR A 35 -5.77 -9.77 16.49
C THR A 35 -7.26 -9.69 16.80
N LYS A 36 -7.60 -9.74 18.09
CA LYS A 36 -8.95 -9.60 18.67
C LYS A 36 -9.89 -8.82 17.74
N ALA A 37 -10.93 -9.46 17.24
CA ALA A 37 -11.83 -8.90 16.23
C ALA A 37 -12.36 -7.52 16.69
N VAL A 38 -11.80 -6.45 16.13
CA VAL A 38 -12.32 -5.10 16.25
C VAL A 38 -13.63 -5.08 15.45
N PRO A 39 -14.75 -4.57 15.99
CA PRO A 39 -16.01 -4.53 15.27
C PRO A 39 -15.83 -3.84 13.91
N PRO A 40 -16.46 -4.38 12.84
CA PRO A 40 -16.31 -3.86 11.48
C PRO A 40 -16.61 -2.36 11.45
N GLY A 41 -15.71 -1.59 10.83
CA GLY A 41 -15.81 -0.13 10.75
C GLY A 41 -15.18 0.66 11.91
N THR A 42 -14.57 0.00 12.90
CA THR A 42 -13.87 0.69 13.99
C THR A 42 -12.35 0.61 13.81
N LEU A 43 -11.64 1.73 13.89
CA LEU A 43 -10.17 1.71 13.89
C LEU A 43 -9.65 1.05 15.19
N PRO A 44 -8.59 0.21 15.11
CA PRO A 44 -7.93 -0.28 16.31
C PRO A 44 -7.46 0.86 17.23
N PRO A 45 -7.54 0.68 18.56
CA PRO A 45 -7.11 1.69 19.51
C PRO A 45 -5.63 2.03 19.29
N GLY A 46 -5.31 3.32 19.20
CA GLY A 46 -3.95 3.82 18.97
C GLY A 46 -3.63 4.20 17.53
N VAL A 47 -4.19 3.53 16.51
CA VAL A 47 -3.92 3.87 15.10
C VAL A 47 -4.34 5.31 14.80
N ALA A 48 -5.53 5.72 15.24
CA ALA A 48 -6.00 7.09 15.07
C ALA A 48 -5.09 8.13 15.74
N ALA A 49 -4.49 7.79 16.88
CA ALA A 49 -3.55 8.66 17.59
C ALA A 49 -2.22 8.76 16.82
N VAL A 50 -1.67 7.64 16.36
CA VAL A 50 -0.43 7.63 15.54
C VAL A 50 -0.61 8.46 14.28
N LEU A 51 -1.69 8.23 13.52
CA LEU A 51 -1.98 8.99 12.30
C LEU A 51 -2.16 10.50 12.54
N SER A 52 -2.54 10.91 13.75
CA SER A 52 -2.69 12.33 14.10
C SER A 52 -1.36 13.04 14.36
N VAL A 53 -0.32 12.27 14.74
CA VAL A 53 1.02 12.80 15.06
C VAL A 53 1.95 12.71 13.84
N LEU A 54 1.70 11.78 12.93
CA LEU A 54 2.49 11.65 11.71
C LEU A 54 2.36 12.89 10.81
N ARG A 55 3.49 13.37 10.32
CA ARG A 55 3.56 14.48 9.33
C ARG A 55 3.18 14.04 7.92
N SER A 56 3.09 12.74 7.67
CA SER A 56 2.74 12.17 6.37
C SER A 56 1.24 12.27 6.09
N SER A 57 0.87 12.37 4.81
CA SER A 57 -0.53 12.26 4.41
C SER A 57 -0.94 10.80 4.48
N ALA A 58 -1.96 10.48 5.28
CA ALA A 58 -2.36 9.10 5.52
C ALA A 58 -3.88 8.95 5.52
N LEU A 59 -4.36 7.82 5.00
CA LEU A 59 -5.78 7.42 4.96
C LEU A 59 -5.92 5.99 5.45
N VAL A 60 -6.97 5.70 6.23
CA VAL A 60 -7.40 4.34 6.56
C VAL A 60 -8.77 4.11 5.95
N VAL A 61 -8.88 3.04 5.17
CA VAL A 61 -10.05 2.70 4.36
C VAL A 61 -10.61 1.36 4.81
N ASP A 62 -11.93 1.26 4.98
CA ASP A 62 -12.62 0.01 5.34
C ASP A 62 -12.97 -0.86 4.13
N ALA A 63 -13.68 -1.97 4.36
CA ALA A 63 -14.08 -2.91 3.33
C ALA A 63 -15.08 -2.36 2.30
N SER A 64 -15.76 -1.26 2.59
CA SER A 64 -16.73 -0.59 1.72
C SER A 64 -16.08 0.53 0.88
N ASP A 65 -14.75 0.63 0.91
CA ASP A 65 -13.97 1.73 0.33
C ASP A 65 -14.25 3.11 0.99
N ASP A 66 -14.81 3.10 2.20
CA ASP A 66 -15.00 4.31 3.00
C ASP A 66 -13.74 4.63 3.82
N VAL A 67 -13.30 5.88 3.75
CA VAL A 67 -12.23 6.46 4.55
C VAL A 67 -12.73 6.65 5.99
N LEU A 68 -12.29 5.77 6.87
CA LEU A 68 -12.56 5.85 8.31
C LEU A 68 -11.77 6.96 8.99
N LYS A 69 -10.52 7.18 8.57
CA LYS A 69 -9.64 8.21 9.13
C LYS A 69 -8.72 8.79 8.07
N ALA A 70 -8.53 10.10 8.12
CA ALA A 70 -7.53 10.81 7.34
C ALA A 70 -6.68 11.68 8.27
N SER A 71 -5.37 11.78 7.99
CA SER A 71 -4.50 12.76 8.64
C SER A 71 -4.79 14.17 8.12
N ALA A 72 -4.45 15.19 8.90
CA ALA A 72 -4.67 16.59 8.49
C ALA A 72 -3.97 16.94 7.16
N PRO A 73 -2.72 16.50 6.90
CA PRO A 73 -2.08 16.69 5.59
C PRO A 73 -2.83 16.03 4.43
N ALA A 74 -3.44 14.85 4.64
CA ALA A 74 -4.21 14.17 3.60
C ALA A 74 -5.48 14.93 3.20
N ILE A 75 -6.17 15.50 4.20
CA ILE A 75 -7.33 16.38 3.98
C ILE A 75 -6.89 17.65 3.25
N ALA A 76 -5.82 18.29 3.70
CA ALA A 76 -5.27 19.50 3.07
C ALA A 76 -4.79 19.28 1.63
N MET A 77 -4.35 18.06 1.31
CA MET A 77 -3.97 17.65 -0.04
C MET A 77 -5.17 17.32 -0.94
N GLY A 78 -6.38 17.22 -0.37
CA GLY A 78 -7.60 16.88 -1.11
C GLY A 78 -7.73 15.40 -1.44
N LEU A 79 -7.01 14.52 -0.75
CA LEU A 79 -7.03 13.07 -0.98
C LEU A 79 -8.37 12.43 -0.61
N VAL A 80 -9.15 13.07 0.27
CA VAL A 80 -10.45 12.60 0.74
C VAL A 80 -11.51 13.67 0.63
N ARG A 81 -12.72 13.28 0.21
CA ARG A 81 -13.94 14.10 0.24
C ARG A 81 -15.12 13.21 0.58
N GLU A 82 -16.00 13.65 1.48
CA GLU A 82 -17.20 12.88 1.87
C GLU A 82 -16.89 11.43 2.26
N ARG A 83 -15.77 11.23 2.97
CA ARG A 83 -15.26 9.89 3.34
C ARG A 83 -14.84 9.00 2.17
N ARG A 84 -14.66 9.51 0.95
CA ARG A 84 -14.15 8.74 -0.19
C ARG A 84 -12.83 9.28 -0.70
N ILE A 85 -12.04 8.40 -1.31
CA ILE A 85 -10.79 8.78 -1.97
C ILE A 85 -11.13 9.59 -3.22
N THR A 86 -10.52 10.76 -3.38
CA THR A 86 -10.76 11.63 -4.55
C THR A 86 -9.91 11.21 -5.75
N VAL A 87 -8.76 10.57 -5.50
CA VAL A 87 -7.77 10.23 -6.52
C VAL A 87 -7.99 8.80 -7.00
N ARG A 88 -8.50 8.64 -8.23
CA ARG A 88 -8.84 7.33 -8.81
C ARG A 88 -7.68 6.32 -8.77
N GLU A 89 -6.48 6.75 -9.14
CA GLU A 89 -5.30 5.87 -9.14
C GLU A 89 -4.95 5.35 -7.73
N LEU A 90 -5.21 6.15 -6.69
CA LEU A 90 -5.04 5.73 -5.30
C LEU A 90 -6.14 4.76 -4.85
N GLU A 91 -7.38 5.00 -5.28
CA GLU A 91 -8.52 4.11 -5.04
C GLU A 91 -8.30 2.73 -5.68
N ASP A 92 -7.87 2.70 -6.95
CA ASP A 92 -7.53 1.46 -7.67
C ASP A 92 -6.42 0.69 -6.95
N LEU A 93 -5.41 1.40 -6.42
CA LEU A 93 -4.32 0.80 -5.66
C LEU A 93 -4.82 0.18 -4.35
N VAL A 94 -5.69 0.87 -3.62
CA VAL A 94 -6.35 0.34 -2.42
C VAL A 94 -7.13 -0.94 -2.73
N GLN A 95 -7.90 -0.96 -3.83
CA GLN A 95 -8.64 -2.15 -4.24
C GLN A 95 -7.74 -3.31 -4.67
N GLN A 96 -6.58 -3.03 -5.28
CA GLN A 96 -5.59 -4.07 -5.60
C GLN A 96 -5.02 -4.69 -4.32
N VAL A 97 -4.52 -3.87 -3.40
CA VAL A 97 -3.96 -4.34 -2.11
C VAL A 97 -5.02 -5.08 -1.29
N ARG A 98 -6.29 -4.66 -1.34
CA ARG A 98 -7.39 -5.36 -0.68
C ARG A 98 -7.59 -6.79 -1.22
N ARG A 99 -7.42 -6.99 -2.53
CA ARG A 99 -7.67 -8.28 -3.20
C ARG A 99 -6.57 -9.30 -2.92
N ASP A 100 -5.31 -8.88 -2.90
CA ASP A 100 -4.15 -9.79 -2.82
C ASP A 100 -3.33 -9.65 -1.53
N GLY A 101 -3.60 -8.64 -0.70
CA GLY A 101 -2.87 -8.34 0.53
C GLY A 101 -1.43 -7.86 0.31
N GLN A 102 -1.00 -7.65 -0.93
CA GLN A 102 0.39 -7.30 -1.25
C GLN A 102 0.60 -5.80 -1.06
N ILE A 103 1.70 -5.42 -0.42
CA ILE A 103 2.08 -4.00 -0.29
C ILE A 103 2.45 -3.47 -1.68
N ARG A 104 1.91 -2.33 -2.06
CA ARG A 104 2.18 -1.68 -3.35
C ARG A 104 2.62 -0.24 -3.15
N GLU A 105 3.51 0.21 -4.01
CA GLU A 105 4.00 1.59 -4.05
C GLU A 105 3.98 2.08 -5.50
N THR A 106 3.45 3.27 -5.74
CA THR A 106 3.42 3.89 -7.07
C THR A 106 3.54 5.40 -6.97
N GLU A 107 4.04 6.01 -8.04
CA GLU A 107 3.94 7.45 -8.23
C GLU A 107 2.54 7.79 -8.76
N VAL A 108 1.96 8.86 -8.23
CA VAL A 108 0.64 9.36 -8.62
C VAL A 108 0.76 10.84 -8.95
N VAL A 109 0.14 11.24 -10.05
CA VAL A 109 0.08 12.65 -10.44
C VAL A 109 -1.29 13.20 -10.08
N MET A 110 -1.32 14.06 -9.06
CA MET A 110 -2.55 14.71 -8.62
C MET A 110 -2.78 15.99 -9.41
N GLN A 111 -3.82 15.97 -10.25
CA GLN A 111 -4.30 17.16 -10.93
C GLN A 111 -4.96 18.11 -9.95
N ARG A 112 -4.72 19.41 -10.11
CA ARG A 112 -5.29 20.48 -9.30
C ARG A 112 -6.14 21.41 -10.16
N ALA A 113 -6.69 22.46 -9.55
CA ALA A 113 -7.48 23.46 -10.26
C ALA A 113 -6.74 24.03 -11.49
N PRO A 114 -7.46 24.48 -12.53
CA PRO A 114 -6.84 25.10 -13.71
C PRO A 114 -5.85 26.20 -13.32
N GLY A 115 -4.67 26.19 -13.96
CA GLY A 115 -3.59 27.14 -13.66
C GLY A 115 -2.73 26.79 -12.45
N VAL A 116 -3.07 25.75 -11.69
CA VAL A 116 -2.24 25.26 -10.58
C VAL A 116 -1.41 24.06 -11.07
N PRO A 117 -0.07 24.06 -10.94
CA PRO A 117 0.76 22.95 -11.36
C PRO A 117 0.35 21.62 -10.71
N PRO A 118 0.50 20.47 -11.39
CA PRO A 118 0.21 19.18 -10.78
C PRO A 118 1.09 18.94 -9.55
N ARG A 119 0.61 18.12 -8.63
CA ARG A 119 1.37 17.65 -7.48
C ARG A 119 1.83 16.22 -7.76
N TYR A 120 3.12 15.98 -7.59
CA TYR A 120 3.70 14.64 -7.75
C TYR A 120 3.80 14.02 -6.37
N VAL A 121 3.18 12.86 -6.20
CA VAL A 121 3.19 12.15 -4.93
C VAL A 121 3.62 10.70 -5.10
N THR A 122 4.22 10.14 -4.07
CA THR A 122 4.42 8.69 -3.98
C THR A 122 3.37 8.15 -3.02
N ALA A 123 2.58 7.19 -3.49
CA ALA A 123 1.58 6.50 -2.70
C ALA A 123 2.08 5.10 -2.35
N ARG A 124 2.10 4.78 -1.06
CA ARG A 124 2.39 3.44 -0.54
C ARG A 124 1.18 2.91 0.20
N VAL A 125 0.70 1.74 -0.22
CA VAL A 125 -0.54 1.14 0.26
C VAL A 125 -0.25 -0.24 0.82
N ALA A 126 -0.77 -0.51 2.02
CA ALA A 126 -0.54 -1.76 2.74
C ALA A 126 -1.82 -2.21 3.47
N PRO A 127 -2.05 -3.53 3.63
CA PRO A 127 -3.11 -4.00 4.50
C PRO A 127 -2.77 -3.63 5.95
N LEU A 128 -3.75 -3.11 6.68
CA LEU A 128 -3.64 -2.82 8.11
C LEU A 128 -4.29 -3.94 8.95
N SER A 129 -5.34 -4.55 8.41
CA SER A 129 -6.01 -5.73 8.97
C SER A 129 -6.69 -6.51 7.83
N SER A 130 -7.49 -7.53 8.17
CA SER A 130 -8.31 -8.26 7.19
C SER A 130 -9.36 -7.40 6.48
N THR A 131 -9.71 -6.24 7.02
CA THR A 131 -10.76 -5.36 6.48
C THR A 131 -10.29 -3.93 6.22
N LEU A 132 -9.17 -3.53 6.81
CA LEU A 132 -8.65 -2.17 6.74
C LEU A 132 -7.41 -2.09 5.84
N VAL A 133 -7.34 -1.05 5.04
CA VAL A 133 -6.18 -0.71 4.21
C VAL A 133 -5.63 0.66 4.64
N LEU A 134 -4.31 0.76 4.77
CA LEU A 134 -3.60 2.01 5.03
C LEU A 134 -2.98 2.51 3.73
N ALA A 135 -3.25 3.77 3.38
CA ALA A 135 -2.57 4.48 2.30
C ALA A 135 -1.75 5.63 2.89
N LEU A 136 -0.45 5.66 2.58
CA LEU A 136 0.47 6.74 2.89
C LEU A 136 0.80 7.47 1.58
N VAL A 137 0.77 8.79 1.60
CA VAL A 137 1.04 9.64 0.45
C VAL A 137 2.07 10.70 0.83
N GLU A 138 3.14 10.76 0.06
CA GLU A 138 4.26 11.68 0.27
C GLU A 138 4.39 12.63 -0.91
N ASP A 139 4.49 13.94 -0.64
CA ASP A 139 4.67 14.95 -1.67
C ASP A 139 6.13 15.01 -2.13
N ARG A 140 6.36 14.71 -3.41
CA ARG A 140 7.67 14.71 -4.07
C ARG A 140 7.80 15.83 -5.09
N THR A 141 6.90 16.81 -5.06
CA THR A 141 6.85 17.90 -6.04
C THR A 141 8.11 18.76 -6.03
N ARG A 142 8.70 19.02 -4.86
CA ARG A 142 9.95 19.81 -4.76
C ARG A 142 11.12 19.09 -5.40
N GLU A 143 11.29 17.81 -5.09
CA GLU A 143 12.34 16.95 -5.65
C GLU A 143 12.21 16.88 -7.18
N ARG A 144 10.98 16.64 -7.67
CA ARG A 144 10.68 16.61 -9.11
C ARG A 144 10.96 17.94 -9.81
N ARG A 145 10.63 19.08 -9.19
CA ARG A 145 10.89 20.41 -9.76
C ARG A 145 12.39 20.70 -9.89
N VAL A 146 13.19 20.30 -8.91
CA VAL A 146 14.65 20.46 -8.99
C VAL A 146 15.22 19.62 -10.12
N GLU A 147 14.76 18.37 -10.24
CA GLU A 147 15.17 17.46 -11.30
C GLU A 147 14.78 17.97 -12.69
N SER A 148 13.57 18.53 -12.84
CA SER A 148 13.13 19.09 -14.13
C SER A 148 13.96 20.31 -14.52
N ILE A 149 14.19 21.25 -13.60
CA ILE A 149 15.02 22.45 -13.85
C ILE A 149 16.43 22.04 -14.27
N ARG A 150 17.02 21.04 -13.59
CA ARG A 150 18.36 20.54 -13.93
C ARG A 150 18.40 19.98 -15.36
N ARG A 151 17.40 19.20 -15.76
CA ARG A 151 17.31 18.63 -17.12
C ARG A 151 17.13 19.72 -18.17
N ASP A 152 16.25 20.68 -17.93
CA ASP A 152 15.98 21.79 -18.85
C ASP A 152 17.22 22.67 -19.03
N PHE A 153 17.97 22.91 -17.96
CA PHE A 153 19.24 23.64 -18.03
C PHE A 153 20.27 22.92 -18.91
N VAL A 154 20.47 21.61 -18.71
CA VAL A 154 21.41 20.81 -19.51
C VAL A 154 21.00 20.81 -20.99
N ALA A 155 19.70 20.67 -21.27
CA ALA A 155 19.18 20.70 -22.62
C ALA A 155 19.39 22.08 -23.28
N ASN A 156 19.03 23.17 -22.60
CA ASN A 156 19.17 24.52 -23.13
C ASN A 156 20.62 24.89 -23.42
N VAL A 157 21.54 24.62 -22.49
CA VAL A 157 22.99 24.85 -22.72
C VAL A 157 23.50 24.02 -23.89
N SER A 158 23.04 22.78 -24.03
CA SER A 158 23.42 21.94 -25.18
C SER A 158 22.92 22.51 -26.51
N HIS A 159 21.76 23.15 -26.52
CA HIS A 159 21.19 23.78 -27.71
C HIS A 159 21.91 25.09 -28.07
N GLU A 160 22.27 25.91 -27.08
CA GLU A 160 23.02 27.16 -27.29
C GLU A 160 24.47 26.90 -27.73
N LEU A 161 25.10 25.83 -27.25
CA LEU A 161 26.43 25.43 -27.72
C LEU A 161 26.43 24.85 -29.15
N LYS A 162 25.27 24.43 -29.66
CA LYS A 162 25.13 23.78 -30.97
C LYS A 162 24.65 24.73 -32.07
N THR A 163 24.13 25.89 -31.71
CA THR A 163 23.58 26.87 -32.65
C THR A 163 24.36 28.17 -32.49
N PRO A 164 25.33 28.47 -33.36
CA PRO A 164 26.14 29.69 -33.27
C PRO A 164 25.35 30.96 -33.63
#